data_AF-A0A373HA22-F1
#
_entry.id   AF-A0A373HA22-F1
#
_cell.length_a   1.000
_cell.length_b   1.000
_cell.length_c   1.000
_cell.angle_alpha   90.00
_cell.angle_beta   90.00
_cell.angle_gamma   90.00
#
_symmetry.space_group_name_H-M   'P 1'
#
loop_
_entity.id
_entity.type
_entity.pdbx_description
1 polymer ?
#
loop_
_entity_poly.entity_id
_entity_poly.type
_entity_poly.pdbx_seq_one_letter_code
_entity_poly.pdbx_strand_id
1 'polypeptide(L)'
;MKQFESDKQLTCWAGLAPANNESANKKKSVRISKAGQYLKPLLVQCALGAIKDKEGYFGIKYSRIKKRRGHKKAIIAIARMMLVSIYHMILTGETFNPSDYESFRNPKPPIKQQDLTEESAIEFLKKSGFDVSKLTKP
;
A
#
# COMPACT_ATOMS: atom_id res chain seq x y z
N MET A 1 -2.93 21.98 4.15
CA MET A 1 -4.30 22.02 3.55
C MET A 1 -5.24 22.77 4.47
N LYS A 2 -5.94 23.81 4.00
CA LYS A 2 -6.97 24.54 4.79
C LYS A 2 -8.41 24.21 4.36
N GLN A 3 -8.61 23.71 3.14
CA GLN A 3 -9.94 23.50 2.56
C GLN A 3 -10.66 22.23 3.09
N PHE A 4 -9.90 21.25 3.57
CA PHE A 4 -10.43 20.03 4.18
C PHE A 4 -9.81 19.88 5.56
N GLU A 5 -10.65 19.63 6.57
CA GLU A 5 -10.22 19.45 7.96
C GLU A 5 -9.65 18.04 8.19
N SER A 6 -10.07 17.06 7.38
CA SER A 6 -9.61 15.67 7.47
C SER A 6 -9.52 14.98 6.11
N ASP A 7 -8.69 13.93 6.06
CA ASP A 7 -8.60 12.97 4.95
C ASP A 7 -9.96 12.32 4.66
N LYS A 8 -10.79 12.11 5.68
CA LYS A 8 -12.17 11.59 5.55
C LYS A 8 -13.04 12.55 4.75
N GLN A 9 -12.97 13.85 5.03
CA GLN A 9 -13.74 14.85 4.29
C GLN A 9 -13.30 14.91 2.82
N LEU A 10 -11.99 14.88 2.56
CA LEU A 10 -11.44 14.84 1.21
C LEU A 10 -11.91 13.58 0.43
N THR A 11 -11.83 12.40 1.05
CA THR A 11 -12.23 11.15 0.38
C THR A 11 -13.74 11.06 0.13
N CYS A 12 -14.56 11.66 1.00
CA CYS A 12 -16.00 11.84 0.78
C CYS A 12 -16.28 12.79 -0.39
N TRP A 13 -15.63 13.96 -0.41
CA TRP A 13 -15.74 14.94 -1.50
C TRP A 13 -15.31 14.35 -2.85
N ALA A 14 -14.23 13.57 -2.87
CA ALA A 14 -13.74 12.88 -4.05
C ALA A 14 -14.60 11.68 -4.49
N GLY A 15 -15.63 11.30 -3.74
CA GLY A 15 -16.53 10.19 -4.09
C GLY A 15 -15.91 8.80 -3.95
N LEU A 16 -14.85 8.66 -3.15
CA LEU A 16 -14.18 7.39 -2.83
C LEU A 16 -14.65 6.77 -1.51
N ALA A 17 -15.57 7.44 -0.81
CA ALA A 17 -16.27 6.90 0.35
C ALA A 17 -17.62 6.27 -0.04
N PRO A 18 -18.10 5.26 0.71
CA PRO A 18 -19.50 4.86 0.67
C PRO A 18 -20.41 6.06 0.94
N ALA A 19 -21.53 6.18 0.24
CA ALA A 19 -22.50 7.23 0.54
C ALA A 19 -23.14 6.98 1.92
N ASN A 20 -23.57 8.03 2.62
CA ASN A 20 -24.37 7.88 3.83
C ASN A 20 -25.85 8.10 3.48
N ASN A 21 -26.71 7.09 3.66
CA ASN A 21 -28.15 7.19 3.45
C ASN A 21 -28.87 6.64 4.67
N GLU A 22 -29.29 7.55 5.53
CA GLU A 22 -29.98 7.28 6.77
C GLU A 22 -31.26 8.13 6.83
N SER A 23 -32.37 7.51 7.18
CA SER A 23 -33.66 8.18 7.37
C SER A 23 -34.33 7.58 8.59
N ALA A 24 -34.82 8.40 9.51
CA ALA A 24 -35.46 7.95 10.75
C ALA A 24 -34.62 6.89 11.50
N ASN A 25 -33.31 7.15 11.70
CA ASN A 25 -32.35 6.27 12.36
C ASN A 25 -32.20 4.86 11.73
N LYS A 26 -32.64 4.67 10.49
CA LYS A 26 -32.44 3.43 9.73
C LYS A 26 -31.39 3.62 8.66
N LYS A 27 -30.29 2.87 8.75
CA LYS A 27 -29.20 2.85 7.77
C LYS A 27 -29.57 1.97 6.58
N LYS A 28 -29.62 2.57 5.39
CA LYS A 28 -29.91 1.85 4.14
C LYS A 28 -28.63 1.31 3.51
N SER A 29 -28.76 0.28 2.68
CA SER A 29 -27.65 -0.19 1.85
C SER A 29 -27.32 0.87 0.79
N VAL A 30 -26.03 1.20 0.68
CA VAL A 30 -25.54 2.33 -0.11
C VAL A 30 -24.46 1.90 -1.08
N ARG A 31 -24.43 2.58 -2.24
CA ARG A 31 -23.32 2.51 -3.19
C ARG A 31 -22.32 3.63 -2.90
N ILE A 32 -21.17 3.58 -3.58
CA ILE A 32 -20.21 4.68 -3.56
C ILE A 32 -20.85 5.95 -4.11
N SER A 33 -20.45 7.11 -3.57
CA SER A 33 -20.94 8.40 -4.05
C SER A 33 -20.61 8.63 -5.52
N LYS A 34 -21.49 9.36 -6.22
CA LYS A 34 -21.26 9.88 -7.58
C LYS A 34 -20.40 11.17 -7.58
N ALA A 35 -20.00 11.66 -6.41
CA ALA A 35 -19.10 12.81 -6.28
C ALA A 35 -17.74 12.57 -6.95
N GLY A 36 -17.02 13.65 -7.23
CA GLY A 36 -15.69 13.60 -7.84
C GLY A 36 -15.69 13.17 -9.31
N GLN A 37 -16.56 13.76 -10.14
CA GLN A 37 -16.74 13.38 -11.56
C GLN A 37 -15.43 13.26 -12.35
N TYR A 38 -14.43 14.11 -12.06
CA TYR A 38 -13.12 14.08 -12.72
C TYR A 38 -12.06 13.37 -11.88
N LEU A 39 -12.01 13.65 -10.58
CA LEU A 39 -10.95 13.14 -9.69
C LEU A 39 -11.05 11.63 -9.48
N LYS A 40 -12.25 11.07 -9.38
CA LYS A 40 -12.46 9.65 -9.13
C LYS A 40 -12.04 8.79 -10.33
N PRO A 41 -12.46 9.06 -11.58
CA PRO A 41 -11.95 8.33 -12.74
C PRO A 41 -10.43 8.41 -12.86
N LEU A 42 -9.84 9.59 -12.62
CA LEU A 42 -8.38 9.76 -12.64
C LEU A 42 -7.70 8.84 -11.63
N LEU A 43 -8.12 8.88 -10.36
CA LEU A 43 -7.54 8.03 -9.32
C LEU A 43 -7.77 6.53 -9.57
N VAL A 44 -8.89 6.17 -10.23
CA VAL A 44 -9.14 4.80 -10.68
C VAL A 44 -8.13 4.38 -11.74
N GLN A 45 -7.79 5.25 -12.71
CA GLN A 45 -6.73 4.95 -13.69
C GLN A 45 -5.36 4.82 -13.03
N CYS A 46 -5.02 5.72 -12.11
CA CYS A 46 -3.77 5.62 -11.34
C CYS A 46 -3.71 4.32 -10.54
N ALA A 47 -4.82 3.93 -9.89
CA ALA A 47 -4.89 2.67 -9.15
C ALA A 47 -4.76 1.45 -10.08
N LEU A 48 -5.39 1.46 -11.25
CA LEU A 48 -5.25 0.40 -12.27
C LEU A 48 -3.81 0.26 -12.77
N GLY A 49 -3.07 1.37 -12.90
CA GLY A 49 -1.63 1.35 -13.18
C GLY A 49 -0.82 0.76 -12.03
N ALA A 50 -1.08 1.23 -10.80
CA ALA A 50 -0.35 0.81 -9.61
C ALA A 50 -0.49 -0.68 -9.29
N ILE A 51 -1.64 -1.30 -9.59
CA ILE A 51 -1.87 -2.74 -9.34
C ILE A 51 -1.22 -3.67 -10.38
N LYS A 52 -0.64 -3.14 -11.46
CA LYS A 52 0.07 -3.97 -12.46
C LYS A 52 1.32 -4.59 -11.86
N ASP A 53 1.98 -3.86 -10.98
CA ASP A 53 3.05 -4.39 -10.14
C ASP A 53 2.44 -5.22 -9.00
N LYS A 54 2.67 -6.54 -9.05
CA LYS A 54 2.11 -7.48 -8.07
C LYS A 54 2.91 -7.52 -6.77
N GLU A 55 4.21 -7.23 -6.84
CA GLU A 55 5.12 -7.22 -5.70
C GLU A 55 5.12 -5.86 -5.00
N GLY A 56 4.68 -4.82 -5.69
CA GLY A 56 4.48 -3.48 -5.13
C GLY A 56 3.42 -3.43 -4.01
N TYR A 57 3.57 -2.44 -3.13
CA TYR A 57 2.69 -2.22 -1.96
C TYR A 57 1.19 -2.23 -2.30
N PHE A 58 0.80 -1.47 -3.34
CA PHE A 58 -0.60 -1.39 -3.77
C PHE A 58 -1.09 -2.70 -4.42
N GLY A 59 -0.23 -3.43 -5.12
CA GLY A 59 -0.54 -4.75 -5.71
C GLY A 59 -0.85 -5.80 -4.66
N ILE A 60 0.01 -5.90 -3.64
CA ILE A 60 -0.20 -6.80 -2.49
C ILE A 60 -1.51 -6.48 -1.79
N LYS A 61 -1.75 -5.19 -1.49
CA LYS A 61 -2.98 -4.76 -0.81
C LYS A 61 -4.23 -5.03 -1.65
N TYR A 62 -4.14 -4.76 -2.94
CA TYR A 62 -5.20 -5.02 -3.90
C TYR A 62 -5.57 -6.51 -3.92
N SER A 63 -4.58 -7.40 -3.98
CA SER A 63 -4.80 -8.85 -3.98
C SER A 63 -5.57 -9.31 -2.72
N ARG A 64 -5.16 -8.84 -1.53
CA ARG A 64 -5.83 -9.15 -0.26
C ARG A 64 -7.28 -8.67 -0.21
N ILE A 65 -7.58 -7.49 -0.75
CA ILE A 65 -8.94 -6.94 -0.77
C ILE A 65 -9.79 -7.61 -1.85
N LYS A 66 -9.23 -7.84 -3.05
CA LYS A 66 -9.89 -8.49 -4.18
C LYS A 66 -10.41 -9.88 -3.78
N LYS A 67 -9.62 -10.67 -3.07
CA LYS A 67 -10.00 -12.02 -2.60
C LYS A 67 -11.29 -12.02 -1.75
N ARG A 68 -11.52 -10.96 -0.95
CA ARG A 68 -12.66 -10.88 -0.01
C ARG A 68 -13.85 -10.09 -0.55
N ARG A 69 -13.62 -9.08 -1.40
CA ARG A 69 -14.64 -8.07 -1.77
C ARG A 69 -14.85 -7.95 -3.28
N GLY A 70 -14.02 -8.58 -4.11
CA GLY A 70 -14.10 -8.51 -5.57
C GLY A 70 -13.35 -7.32 -6.18
N HIS A 71 -13.17 -7.36 -7.50
CA HIS A 71 -12.32 -6.46 -8.28
C HIS A 71 -12.68 -4.97 -8.14
N LYS A 72 -13.95 -4.62 -8.42
CA LYS A 72 -14.40 -3.21 -8.42
C LYS A 72 -14.20 -2.54 -7.07
N LYS A 73 -14.50 -3.26 -5.97
CA LYS A 73 -14.34 -2.73 -4.60
C LYS A 73 -12.86 -2.59 -4.23
N ALA A 74 -12.02 -3.52 -4.68
CA ALA A 74 -10.58 -3.45 -4.43
C ALA A 74 -9.94 -2.23 -5.10
N ILE A 75 -10.29 -1.91 -6.36
CA ILE A 75 -9.76 -0.71 -7.05
C ILE A 75 -10.11 0.57 -6.29
N ILE A 76 -11.38 0.73 -5.88
CA ILE A 76 -11.81 1.93 -5.14
C ILE A 76 -11.06 2.04 -3.80
N ALA A 77 -10.79 0.92 -3.13
CA ALA A 77 -10.01 0.92 -1.90
C ALA A 77 -8.57 1.40 -2.14
N ILE A 78 -7.92 0.96 -3.22
CA ILE A 78 -6.57 1.44 -3.58
C ILE A 78 -6.58 2.92 -3.93
N ALA A 79 -7.53 3.37 -4.75
CA ALA A 79 -7.70 4.79 -5.07
C ALA A 79 -7.87 5.65 -3.80
N ARG A 80 -8.66 5.17 -2.83
CA ARG A 80 -8.82 5.84 -1.54
C ARG A 80 -7.51 5.88 -0.75
N MET A 81 -6.76 4.78 -0.70
CA MET A 81 -5.46 4.72 -0.02
C MET A 81 -4.45 5.70 -0.63
N MET A 82 -4.40 5.78 -1.97
CA MET A 82 -3.55 6.75 -2.67
C MET A 82 -3.93 8.19 -2.30
N LEU A 83 -5.22 8.53 -2.32
CA LEU A 83 -5.67 9.88 -2.01
C LEU A 83 -5.38 10.28 -0.56
N VAL A 84 -5.57 9.37 0.40
CA VAL A 84 -5.22 9.60 1.81
C VAL A 84 -3.71 9.77 1.96
N SER A 85 -2.91 8.98 1.26
CA SER A 85 -1.44 9.12 1.29
C SER A 85 -1.01 10.49 0.78
N ILE A 86 -1.55 10.92 -0.36
CA ILE A 86 -1.30 12.26 -0.94
C ILE A 86 -1.70 13.37 0.05
N TYR A 87 -2.84 13.22 0.74
CA TYR A 87 -3.29 14.18 1.74
C TYR A 87 -2.25 14.38 2.84
N HIS A 88 -1.74 13.29 3.41
CA HIS A 88 -0.76 13.34 4.47
C HIS A 88 0.61 13.82 3.99
N MET A 89 1.06 13.40 2.81
CA MET A 89 2.31 13.89 2.21
C MET A 89 2.29 15.42 2.03
N ILE A 90 1.17 15.99 1.58
CA ILE A 90 1.03 17.45 1.42
C ILE A 90 0.94 18.16 2.78
N LEU A 91 0.39 17.49 3.80
CA LEU A 91 0.22 18.09 5.12
C LEU A 91 1.51 18.09 5.95
N THR A 92 2.26 16.98 5.95
CA THR A 92 3.50 16.81 6.72
C THR A 92 4.76 17.18 5.95
N GLY A 93 4.69 17.19 4.61
CA GLY A 93 5.86 17.40 3.75
C GLY A 93 6.73 16.15 3.59
N GLU A 94 6.30 15.00 4.13
CA GLU A 94 7.05 13.76 4.08
C GLU A 94 6.85 13.01 2.75
N THR A 95 7.84 12.20 2.38
CA THR A 95 7.75 11.31 1.21
C THR A 95 6.79 10.14 1.48
N PHE A 96 6.21 9.58 0.41
CA PHE A 96 5.35 8.40 0.53
C PHE A 96 6.11 7.23 1.17
N ASN A 97 5.59 6.70 2.27
CA ASN A 97 6.12 5.51 2.93
C ASN A 97 5.12 4.34 2.77
N PRO A 98 5.48 3.25 2.06
CA PRO A 98 4.63 2.08 1.85
C PRO A 98 4.57 1.14 3.07
N SER A 99 4.29 1.71 4.25
CA SER A 99 4.22 1.00 5.52
C SER A 99 2.76 0.82 5.97
N ASP A 100 2.36 -0.40 6.28
CA ASP A 100 1.05 -0.69 6.89
C ASP A 100 1.09 -0.37 8.41
N TYR A 101 -0.07 -0.11 9.03
CA TYR A 101 -0.21 0.08 10.49
C TYR A 101 0.40 -1.10 11.28
N GLU A 102 0.24 -2.33 10.78
CA GLU A 102 0.86 -3.52 11.36
C GLU A 102 2.40 -3.44 11.36
N SER A 103 3.00 -2.87 10.32
CA SER A 103 4.45 -2.65 10.26
C SER A 103 4.93 -1.64 11.29
N PHE A 104 4.10 -0.67 11.69
CA PHE A 104 4.41 0.29 12.76
C PHE A 104 4.17 -0.28 14.16
N ARG A 105 3.08 -1.05 14.34
CA ARG A 105 2.73 -1.62 15.66
C ARG A 105 3.55 -2.85 16.01
N ASN A 106 3.80 -3.67 15.02
CA ASN A 106 4.58 -4.89 15.12
C ASN A 106 5.66 -4.81 14.04
N PRO A 107 6.69 -3.96 14.21
CA PRO A 107 7.81 -3.95 13.29
C PRO A 107 8.35 -5.38 13.27
N LYS A 108 8.29 -6.01 12.09
CA LYS A 108 9.01 -7.27 11.91
C LYS A 108 10.46 -6.95 12.28
N PRO A 109 11.12 -7.81 13.09
CA PRO A 109 12.54 -7.61 13.34
C PRO A 109 13.20 -7.43 11.97
N PRO A 110 14.12 -6.47 11.82
CA PRO A 110 14.77 -6.24 10.55
C PRO A 110 15.20 -7.61 10.04
N ILE A 111 14.77 -7.95 8.82
CA ILE A 111 15.32 -9.11 8.13
C ILE A 111 16.81 -8.81 8.17
N LYS A 112 17.58 -9.55 8.95
CA LYS A 112 19.03 -9.44 8.91
C LYS A 112 19.34 -9.77 7.46
N GLN A 113 19.60 -8.75 6.64
CA GLN A 113 20.43 -8.95 5.46
C GLN A 113 21.67 -9.58 6.08
N GLN A 114 21.89 -10.86 5.79
CA GLN A 114 23.14 -11.47 6.20
C GLN A 114 24.18 -10.60 5.52
N ASP A 115 24.88 -9.77 6.29
CA ASP A 115 26.13 -9.20 5.85
C ASP A 115 26.94 -10.42 5.48
N LEU A 116 27.11 -10.64 4.17
CA LEU A 116 27.81 -11.80 3.66
C LEU A 116 29.29 -11.57 3.98
N THR A 117 29.65 -11.78 5.25
CA THR A 117 31.04 -11.70 5.68
C THR A 117 31.81 -12.72 4.86
N GLU A 118 33.03 -12.37 4.45
CA GLU A 118 33.89 -13.24 3.65
C GLU A 118 33.97 -14.65 4.27
N GLU A 119 34.02 -14.70 5.60
CA GLU A 119 34.04 -15.92 6.41
C GLU A 119 32.77 -16.77 6.24
N SER A 120 31.59 -16.15 6.33
CA SER A 120 30.31 -16.85 6.16
C SER A 120 30.11 -17.34 4.73
N ALA A 121 30.59 -16.58 3.74
CA ALA A 121 30.57 -16.97 2.33
C ALA A 121 31.48 -18.17 2.07
N ILE A 122 32.70 -18.19 2.62
CA ILE A 122 33.64 -19.31 2.52
C ILE A 122 33.09 -20.56 3.20
N GLU A 123 32.47 -20.40 4.38
CA GLU A 123 31.84 -21.52 5.10
C GLU A 123 30.67 -22.12 4.31
N PHE A 124 29.84 -21.28 3.70
CA PHE A 124 28.77 -21.74 2.80
C PHE A 124 29.32 -22.54 1.62
N LEU A 125 30.37 -22.04 0.95
CA LEU A 125 31.01 -22.72 -0.18
C LEU A 125 31.60 -24.09 0.22
N LYS A 126 32.25 -24.18 1.39
CA LYS A 126 32.72 -25.46 1.95
C LYS A 126 31.56 -26.43 2.18
N LYS A 127 30.46 -25.95 2.77
CA LYS A 127 29.27 -26.75 3.07
C LYS A 127 28.55 -27.24 1.81
N SER A 128 28.63 -26.47 0.72
CA SER A 128 28.16 -26.85 -0.61
C SER A 128 29.11 -27.77 -1.38
N GLY A 129 30.26 -28.15 -0.80
CA GLY A 129 31.20 -29.12 -1.37
C GLY A 129 32.20 -28.52 -2.37
N PHE A 130 32.33 -27.20 -2.44
CA PHE A 130 33.33 -26.55 -3.27
C PHE A 130 34.69 -26.48 -2.57
N ASP A 131 35.76 -26.78 -3.31
CA ASP A 131 37.13 -26.67 -2.83
C ASP A 131 37.60 -25.21 -2.84
N VAL A 132 37.57 -24.59 -1.66
CA VAL A 132 37.94 -23.19 -1.43
C VAL A 132 39.45 -22.98 -1.20
N SER A 133 40.28 -24.02 -1.28
CA SER A 133 41.75 -23.91 -1.08
C SER A 133 42.45 -22.98 -2.09
N LYS A 134 41.83 -22.75 -3.25
CA LYS A 134 42.34 -21.86 -4.31
C LYS A 134 41.93 -20.40 -4.16
N LEU A 135 41.08 -20.07 -3.18
CA LEU A 135 40.67 -18.69 -2.90
C LEU A 135 41.77 -18.01 -2.06
N THR A 136 42.82 -17.51 -2.71
CA THR A 136 43.85 -16.71 -2.05
C THR A 136 43.46 -15.24 -2.10
N LYS A 137 43.59 -14.53 -0.98
CA LYS A 137 43.44 -13.06 -0.96
C LYS A 137 44.52 -12.43 -1.86
N PRO A 138 44.18 -11.43 -2.70
CA PRO A 138 45.19 -10.64 -3.38
C PRO A 138 46.05 -9.85 -2.38
#